data_AF-A0A4S2M0R5-F1
#
_entry.id   AF-A0A4S2M0R5-F1
#
_cell.length_a   1.000
_cell.length_b   1.000
_cell.length_c   1.000
_cell.angle_alpha   90.00
_cell.angle_beta   90.00
_cell.angle_gamma   90.00
#
_symmetry.space_group_name_H-M   'P 1'
#
loop_
_entity.id
_entity.type
_entity.pdbx_description
1 polymer ?
#
loop_
_entity_poly.entity_id
_entity_poly.type
_entity_poly.pdbx_seq_one_letter_code
_entity_poly.pdbx_strand_id
1 'polypeptide(L)'
;MSRKTGKLVSAFIRTARRYFVARAHFTTLDRSAAILFCLSRMLTRGTRTRFGAFGNENNMISAKENVGLQKNGIVTRSRSALSDIKNRGFGVYNKEVGTNANTKKGQVGVSKSQKSCDMSIDEGAPKAIIPPQSPVQSELKAFRSGRHAIRSRFLVQETGKKYLDYENEDFGDSATVYPYAEAIFNYLQNRELAVQPMHRDFISSDGEVNPRMRYILINWLVQIHHSYKLQPETLYLCIAILDRYLMKHSKELTKDCFQLIGIASLFIAAKFEEMYPPDISDFTAVTHNAFNKSDIRNCEQTILQSIDFYLSIPIPLVYLRRLSRAVDADRTMHNLAKYLLELTIQEYDLAHLSGNMRAVVALCLSRALCFQTSNLEDAWSDAMSYLSGYTVDEVREPLKILARAAYRQNSPSKYRAIFEKYRLDDFYGRVATLPQLRSCLMETLADLKFDSDGELNTA
;
A
#
# COMPACT_ATOMS: atom_id res chain seq x y z
N MET A 1 -36.36 -15.29 2.61
CA MET A 1 -35.09 -14.76 2.06
C MET A 1 -34.06 -15.83 1.62
N SER A 2 -34.37 -17.14 1.66
CA SER A 2 -33.37 -18.21 1.45
C SER A 2 -33.11 -18.65 -0.02
N ARG A 3 -34.03 -18.39 -0.97
CA ARG A 3 -33.86 -18.84 -2.38
C ARG A 3 -33.04 -17.91 -3.28
N LYS A 4 -32.89 -16.62 -2.94
CA LYS A 4 -32.11 -15.64 -3.76
C LYS A 4 -30.60 -15.74 -3.49
N THR A 5 -30.20 -16.03 -2.26
CA THR A 5 -28.79 -16.26 -1.87
C THR A 5 -28.22 -17.54 -2.49
N GLY A 6 -28.99 -18.63 -2.54
CA GLY A 6 -28.56 -19.88 -3.19
C GLY A 6 -28.32 -19.74 -4.71
N LYS A 7 -29.10 -18.90 -5.40
CA LYS A 7 -28.88 -18.62 -6.83
C LYS A 7 -27.65 -17.76 -7.09
N LEU A 8 -27.33 -16.81 -6.19
CA LEU A 8 -26.14 -15.97 -6.28
C LEU A 8 -24.85 -16.79 -6.05
N VAL A 9 -24.87 -17.67 -5.05
CA VAL A 9 -23.74 -18.57 -4.74
C VAL A 9 -23.53 -19.59 -5.86
N SER A 10 -24.61 -20.15 -6.42
CA SER A 10 -24.53 -21.05 -7.59
C SER A 10 -24.03 -20.34 -8.85
N ALA A 11 -24.42 -19.08 -9.08
CA ALA A 11 -23.92 -18.29 -10.20
C ALA A 11 -22.42 -17.95 -10.02
N PHE A 12 -22.01 -17.61 -8.79
CA PHE A 12 -20.62 -17.33 -8.45
C PHE A 12 -19.72 -18.57 -8.58
N ILE A 13 -20.18 -19.74 -8.12
CA ILE A 13 -19.47 -21.02 -8.29
C ILE A 13 -19.37 -21.40 -9.77
N ARG A 14 -20.39 -21.12 -10.59
CA ARG A 14 -20.34 -21.36 -12.04
C ARG A 14 -19.36 -20.43 -12.75
N THR A 15 -19.28 -19.15 -12.36
CA THR A 15 -18.31 -18.20 -12.90
C THR A 15 -16.89 -18.55 -12.46
N ALA A 16 -16.69 -18.93 -11.20
CA ALA A 16 -15.40 -19.41 -10.68
C ALA A 16 -14.95 -20.72 -11.36
N ARG A 17 -15.86 -21.68 -11.60
CA ARG A 17 -15.54 -22.90 -12.37
C ARG A 17 -15.17 -22.61 -13.82
N ARG A 18 -15.85 -21.68 -14.50
CA ARG A 18 -15.50 -21.28 -15.88
C ARG A 18 -14.12 -20.60 -15.95
N TYR A 19 -13.75 -19.84 -14.92
CA TYR A 19 -12.41 -19.23 -14.82
C TYR A 19 -11.31 -20.26 -14.50
N PHE A 20 -11.60 -21.30 -13.72
CA PHE A 20 -10.61 -22.32 -13.34
C PHE A 20 -10.42 -23.46 -14.35
N VAL A 21 -11.43 -23.78 -15.17
CA VAL A 21 -11.31 -24.82 -16.22
C VAL A 21 -10.40 -24.37 -17.37
N ALA A 22 -10.19 -23.06 -17.56
CA ALA A 22 -9.29 -22.53 -18.58
C ALA A 22 -7.79 -22.56 -18.22
N ARG A 23 -7.38 -23.10 -17.05
CA ARG A 23 -5.98 -23.08 -16.59
C ARG A 23 -5.58 -24.44 -15.99
N ALA A 24 -5.18 -25.36 -16.86
CA ALA A 24 -4.76 -26.71 -16.51
C ALA A 24 -3.29 -26.84 -16.01
N HIS A 25 -2.56 -25.74 -15.79
CA HIS A 25 -1.11 -25.75 -15.48
C HIS A 25 -0.72 -25.21 -14.09
N PHE A 26 -1.60 -25.24 -13.10
CA PHE A 26 -1.22 -24.96 -11.70
C PHE A 26 -1.31 -26.22 -10.86
N THR A 27 -0.22 -26.53 -10.14
CA THR A 27 -0.14 -27.66 -9.20
C THR A 27 -1.18 -27.51 -8.09
N THR A 28 -1.60 -28.63 -7.51
CA THR A 28 -2.65 -28.74 -6.50
C THR A 28 -2.44 -27.84 -5.28
N LEU A 29 -1.18 -27.51 -4.94
CA LEU A 29 -0.82 -26.62 -3.83
C LEU A 29 -1.33 -25.17 -4.03
N ASP A 30 -1.29 -24.66 -5.26
CA ASP A 30 -1.62 -23.25 -5.57
C ASP A 30 -3.14 -22.99 -5.56
N ARG A 31 -3.94 -24.04 -5.83
CA ARG A 31 -5.41 -23.97 -5.76
C ARG A 31 -5.90 -23.85 -4.32
N SER A 32 -5.30 -24.59 -3.40
CA SER A 32 -5.56 -24.47 -1.96
C SER A 32 -5.08 -23.13 -1.39
N ALA A 33 -3.97 -22.58 -1.90
CA ALA A 33 -3.46 -21.27 -1.51
C ALA A 33 -4.42 -20.12 -1.91
N ALA A 34 -5.00 -20.17 -3.11
CA ALA A 34 -6.01 -19.20 -3.56
C ALA A 34 -7.29 -19.27 -2.72
N ILE A 35 -7.72 -20.47 -2.32
CA ILE A 35 -8.91 -20.67 -1.47
C ILE A 35 -8.66 -20.13 -0.05
N LEU A 36 -7.52 -20.44 0.56
CA LEU A 36 -7.13 -19.90 1.88
C LEU A 36 -6.97 -18.38 1.86
N PHE A 37 -6.45 -17.82 0.78
CA PHE A 37 -6.31 -16.38 0.58
C PHE A 37 -7.68 -15.69 0.42
N CYS A 38 -8.59 -16.26 -0.37
CA CYS A 38 -9.97 -15.77 -0.49
C CYS A 38 -10.73 -15.89 0.84
N LEU A 39 -10.55 -16.97 1.60
CA LEU A 39 -11.16 -17.15 2.92
C LEU A 39 -10.63 -16.14 3.92
N SER A 40 -9.30 -15.96 4.02
CA SER A 40 -8.67 -14.94 4.86
C SER A 40 -9.23 -13.53 4.56
N ARG A 41 -9.47 -13.21 3.29
CA ARG A 41 -10.07 -11.93 2.87
C ARG A 41 -11.55 -11.79 3.19
N MET A 42 -12.35 -12.84 3.02
CA MET A 42 -13.77 -12.81 3.40
C MET A 42 -13.94 -12.59 4.92
N LEU A 43 -13.03 -13.14 5.72
CA LEU A 43 -13.06 -13.03 7.19
C LEU A 43 -12.64 -11.66 7.70
N THR A 44 -11.67 -11.01 7.03
CA THR A 44 -11.31 -9.61 7.32
C THR A 44 -12.46 -8.62 7.09
N ARG A 45 -13.47 -8.98 6.28
CA ARG A 45 -14.70 -8.19 6.12
C ARG A 45 -15.69 -8.39 7.27
N GLY A 46 -15.75 -9.59 7.88
CA GLY A 46 -16.63 -9.89 9.02
C GLY A 46 -16.23 -9.21 10.32
N THR A 47 -14.92 -9.00 10.54
CA THR A 47 -14.41 -8.27 11.73
C THR A 47 -14.66 -6.76 11.67
N ARG A 48 -14.97 -6.20 10.48
CA ARG A 48 -15.26 -4.77 10.29
C ARG A 48 -16.54 -4.34 11.01
N THR A 49 -17.47 -5.28 11.23
CA THR A 49 -18.73 -5.07 11.95
C THR A 49 -18.55 -4.96 13.47
N ARG A 50 -17.53 -5.61 14.08
CA ARG A 50 -17.29 -5.52 15.54
C ARG A 50 -16.62 -4.21 15.97
N PHE A 51 -15.63 -3.73 15.22
CA PHE A 51 -14.98 -2.43 15.53
C PHE A 51 -15.84 -1.21 15.15
N GLY A 52 -16.91 -1.40 14.38
CA GLY A 52 -17.91 -0.38 14.06
C GLY A 52 -19.12 -0.33 15.01
N ALA A 53 -19.21 -1.26 15.99
CA ALA A 53 -20.38 -1.39 16.86
C ALA A 53 -20.32 -0.59 18.17
N PHE A 54 -19.23 0.16 18.43
CA PHE A 54 -19.20 1.18 19.48
C PHE A 54 -19.48 2.55 18.87
N GLY A 55 -20.77 2.84 18.65
CA GLY A 55 -21.26 4.15 18.24
C GLY A 55 -22.20 4.13 17.05
N ASN A 56 -23.44 3.68 17.25
CA ASN A 56 -24.64 4.28 16.62
C ASN A 56 -25.90 3.52 17.05
N GLU A 57 -26.46 3.89 18.20
CA GLU A 57 -27.91 3.90 18.35
C GLU A 57 -28.31 5.38 18.41
N ASN A 58 -29.32 5.76 17.61
CA ASN A 58 -29.82 7.13 17.37
C ASN A 58 -29.23 7.86 16.14
N ASN A 59 -29.58 7.40 14.95
CA ASN A 59 -30.10 8.29 13.89
C ASN A 59 -30.62 7.47 12.70
N MET A 60 -31.80 6.90 12.87
CA MET A 60 -32.65 6.48 11.78
C MET A 60 -34.03 7.07 12.08
N ILE A 61 -34.31 8.26 11.57
CA ILE A 61 -35.63 8.77 11.16
C ILE A 61 -35.41 10.13 10.46
N SER A 62 -35.97 10.22 9.25
CA SER A 62 -36.24 11.43 8.45
C SER A 62 -35.08 12.13 7.73
N ALA A 63 -34.97 11.87 6.42
CA ALA A 63 -34.93 12.91 5.38
C ALA A 63 -34.95 12.24 4.00
N LYS A 64 -36.16 12.09 3.44
CA LYS A 64 -36.33 11.96 1.99
C LYS A 64 -36.29 13.37 1.43
N GLU A 65 -35.26 13.73 0.67
CA GLU A 65 -35.37 14.83 -0.29
C GLU A 65 -34.36 14.67 -1.43
N ASN A 66 -34.86 14.94 -2.64
CA ASN A 66 -34.18 14.81 -3.93
C ASN A 66 -32.91 15.66 -4.02
N VAL A 67 -31.80 15.06 -4.44
CA VAL A 67 -30.67 15.83 -5.00
C VAL A 67 -30.17 15.13 -6.26
N GLY A 68 -30.34 15.82 -7.39
CA GLY A 68 -29.86 15.39 -8.69
C GLY A 68 -28.34 15.31 -8.75
N LEU A 69 -27.83 14.33 -9.50
CA LEU A 69 -26.41 14.17 -9.79
C LEU A 69 -25.89 15.34 -10.62
N GLN A 70 -25.26 16.32 -9.97
CA GLN A 70 -24.31 17.22 -10.63
C GLN A 70 -22.95 16.53 -10.72
N LYS A 71 -22.53 16.21 -11.95
CA LYS A 71 -21.16 15.80 -12.28
C LYS A 71 -20.23 17.00 -12.15
N ASN A 72 -19.73 17.26 -10.94
CA ASN A 72 -18.63 18.20 -10.76
C ASN A 72 -17.31 17.52 -11.13
N GLY A 73 -16.64 18.05 -12.15
CA GLY A 73 -15.35 17.57 -12.63
C GLY A 73 -14.30 17.62 -11.52
N ILE A 74 -13.55 16.52 -11.38
CA ILE A 74 -12.46 16.40 -10.42
C ILE A 74 -11.30 17.30 -10.90
N VAL A 75 -11.13 18.46 -10.26
CA VAL A 75 -9.95 19.31 -10.44
C VAL A 75 -8.87 18.81 -9.48
N THR A 76 -8.10 17.80 -9.90
CA THR A 76 -6.88 17.46 -9.18
C THR A 76 -5.86 18.59 -9.42
N ARG A 77 -5.38 19.27 -8.36
CA ARG A 77 -4.28 20.28 -8.43
C ARG A 77 -2.92 19.62 -8.77
N SER A 78 -2.89 18.69 -9.73
CA SER A 78 -1.77 17.76 -9.99
C SER A 78 -0.68 18.31 -10.91
N ARG A 79 -0.87 19.48 -11.54
CA ARG A 79 0.15 20.05 -12.43
C ARG A 79 1.45 20.45 -11.72
N SER A 80 1.40 20.84 -10.45
CA SER A 80 2.57 21.36 -9.72
C SER A 80 3.47 20.30 -9.08
N ALA A 81 2.98 19.07 -8.92
CA ALA A 81 3.69 17.93 -8.36
C ALA A 81 4.32 17.05 -9.46
N LEU A 82 3.63 16.88 -10.59
CA LEU A 82 4.13 16.14 -11.75
C LEU A 82 4.99 16.99 -12.70
N SER A 83 4.98 18.32 -12.56
CA SER A 83 5.91 19.20 -13.30
C SER A 83 7.37 18.91 -13.00
N ASP A 84 7.67 18.31 -11.84
CA ASP A 84 9.03 17.97 -11.42
C ASP A 84 9.48 16.62 -12.03
N ILE A 85 8.54 15.81 -12.53
CA ILE A 85 8.81 14.63 -13.39
C ILE A 85 8.96 15.05 -14.87
N LYS A 86 8.58 16.29 -15.22
CA LYS A 86 8.73 17.00 -16.51
C LYS A 86 8.97 16.13 -17.75
N ASN A 87 7.87 15.64 -18.33
CA ASN A 87 7.77 15.47 -19.78
C ASN A 87 8.01 16.85 -20.42
N ARG A 88 8.98 17.00 -21.31
CA ARG A 88 9.18 18.27 -22.04
C ARG A 88 7.93 18.60 -22.86
N GLY A 89 7.38 19.80 -22.61
CA GLY A 89 6.59 20.58 -23.56
C GLY A 89 5.10 20.67 -23.25
N PHE A 90 4.70 21.69 -22.48
CA PHE A 90 3.48 22.48 -22.75
C PHE A 90 3.67 23.88 -22.16
N GLY A 91 3.97 24.83 -23.04
CA GLY A 91 3.92 26.25 -22.73
C GLY A 91 2.48 26.67 -22.46
N VAL A 92 2.32 27.50 -21.43
CA VAL A 92 1.06 28.10 -20.99
C VAL A 92 0.61 29.10 -22.06
N TYR A 93 -0.62 28.95 -22.56
CA TYR A 93 -1.35 30.06 -23.17
C TYR A 93 -2.49 30.45 -22.22
N ASN A 94 -2.33 31.61 -21.57
CA ASN A 94 -3.44 32.35 -20.97
C ASN A 94 -4.21 33.00 -22.13
N LYS A 95 -5.54 32.80 -22.16
CA LYS A 95 -6.42 33.49 -23.10
C LYS A 95 -7.16 34.56 -22.32
N GLU A 96 -6.62 35.79 -22.36
CA GLU A 96 -7.42 36.98 -22.09
C GLU A 96 -8.24 37.31 -23.33
N VAL A 97 -9.49 37.69 -23.08
CA VAL A 97 -10.50 38.01 -24.10
C VAL A 97 -10.27 39.45 -24.54
N GLY A 98 -10.05 39.64 -25.85
CA GLY A 98 -10.00 40.95 -26.50
C GLY A 98 -10.47 40.81 -27.94
N THR A 99 -11.50 41.56 -28.29
CA THR A 99 -12.19 41.64 -29.58
C THR A 99 -11.32 42.24 -30.69
N ASN A 100 -11.28 41.63 -31.89
CA ASN A 100 -11.61 42.28 -33.17
C ASN A 100 -11.31 41.39 -34.41
N ALA A 101 -11.94 41.77 -35.51
CA ALA A 101 -12.28 41.00 -36.70
C ALA A 101 -11.14 40.75 -37.73
N ASN A 102 -11.51 39.92 -38.73
CA ASN A 102 -11.02 39.78 -40.10
C ASN A 102 -10.11 38.58 -40.50
N THR A 103 -10.74 37.72 -41.32
CA THR A 103 -10.25 37.05 -42.55
C THR A 103 -8.92 36.28 -42.55
N LYS A 104 -9.00 34.94 -42.67
CA LYS A 104 -8.68 34.17 -43.89
C LYS A 104 -8.77 32.66 -43.62
N LYS A 105 -9.37 31.94 -44.58
CA LYS A 105 -9.40 30.48 -44.65
C LYS A 105 -7.97 29.93 -44.80
N GLY A 106 -7.61 28.98 -43.95
CA GLY A 106 -6.45 28.12 -44.10
C GLY A 106 -6.72 26.81 -43.37
N GLN A 107 -7.01 25.74 -44.11
CA GLN A 107 -7.01 24.39 -43.57
C GLN A 107 -5.56 24.04 -43.22
N VAL A 108 -5.28 23.84 -41.93
CA VAL A 108 -4.09 23.13 -41.47
C VAL A 108 -4.56 22.10 -40.47
N GLY A 109 -4.53 20.83 -40.89
CA GLY A 109 -4.77 19.70 -40.01
C GLY A 109 -3.69 19.65 -38.94
N VAL A 110 -4.09 19.75 -37.68
CA VAL A 110 -3.18 19.57 -36.54
C VAL A 110 -3.17 18.10 -36.17
N SER A 111 -2.15 17.38 -36.65
CA SER A 111 -1.79 16.05 -36.18
C SER A 111 -1.26 16.19 -34.75
N LYS A 112 -2.00 15.69 -33.75
CA LYS A 112 -1.45 15.46 -32.41
C LYS A 112 -0.45 14.31 -32.51
N SER A 113 0.81 14.55 -32.17
CA SER A 113 1.80 13.47 -32.07
C SER A 113 1.41 12.54 -30.92
N GLN A 114 0.92 11.36 -31.25
CA GLN A 114 0.82 10.25 -30.32
C GLN A 114 2.25 9.82 -29.96
N LYS A 115 2.66 10.03 -28.71
CA LYS A 115 3.92 9.48 -28.20
C LYS A 115 3.70 7.99 -27.92
N SER A 116 4.41 7.15 -28.66
CA SER A 116 4.46 5.71 -28.44
C SER A 116 5.45 5.41 -27.30
N CYS A 117 4.96 5.01 -26.13
CA CYS A 117 5.77 4.30 -25.13
C CYS A 117 5.95 2.87 -25.64
N ASP A 118 7.09 2.59 -26.28
CA ASP A 118 7.42 1.22 -26.66
C ASP A 118 7.87 0.45 -25.41
N MET A 119 7.00 -0.43 -24.93
CA MET A 119 7.23 -1.32 -23.78
C MET A 119 7.50 -2.75 -24.25
N SER A 120 7.99 -2.94 -25.48
CA SER A 120 8.29 -4.25 -26.03
C SER A 120 9.36 -4.96 -25.20
N ILE A 121 9.02 -6.18 -24.77
CA ILE A 121 9.95 -7.10 -24.13
C ILE A 121 10.65 -7.85 -25.27
N ASP A 122 11.99 -7.81 -25.29
CA ASP A 122 12.79 -8.65 -26.21
C ASP A 122 12.49 -10.12 -25.90
N GLU A 123 11.90 -10.86 -26.85
CA GLU A 123 11.48 -12.26 -26.69
C GLU A 123 12.70 -13.20 -26.63
N GLY A 124 13.43 -13.16 -25.52
CA GLY A 124 14.42 -14.18 -25.18
C GLY A 124 13.73 -15.46 -24.68
N ALA A 125 13.98 -16.58 -25.36
CA ALA A 125 13.45 -17.90 -25.02
C ALA A 125 13.57 -18.25 -23.52
N PRO A 126 12.59 -18.97 -22.93
CA PRO A 126 12.61 -19.33 -21.52
C PRO A 126 13.78 -20.28 -21.25
N LYS A 127 14.89 -19.75 -20.72
CA LYS A 127 15.96 -20.57 -20.17
C LYS A 127 15.41 -21.30 -18.96
N ALA A 128 15.45 -22.64 -19.00
CA ALA A 128 15.10 -23.49 -17.87
C ALA A 128 15.92 -23.06 -16.64
N ILE A 129 15.25 -22.49 -15.64
CA ILE A 129 15.86 -22.08 -14.38
C ILE A 129 16.11 -23.35 -13.57
N ILE A 130 17.35 -23.85 -13.64
CA ILE A 130 17.94 -24.67 -12.58
C ILE A 130 17.86 -23.81 -11.31
N PRO A 131 17.25 -24.26 -10.19
CA PRO A 131 17.06 -23.40 -9.03
C PRO A 131 18.43 -23.01 -8.47
N PRO A 132 18.85 -21.74 -8.56
CA PRO A 132 20.06 -21.30 -7.87
C PRO A 132 19.71 -21.29 -6.38
N GLN A 133 20.58 -21.82 -5.52
CA GLN A 133 20.48 -21.56 -4.10
C GLN A 133 20.71 -20.05 -3.88
N SER A 134 19.63 -19.26 -3.90
CA SER A 134 19.70 -17.81 -3.89
C SER A 134 19.85 -17.25 -2.46
N PRO A 135 20.45 -16.06 -2.29
CA PRO A 135 20.58 -15.36 -0.99
C PRO A 135 19.27 -15.28 -0.20
N VAL A 136 18.15 -15.18 -0.92
CA VAL A 136 16.77 -15.17 -0.42
C VAL A 136 16.44 -16.38 0.47
N GLN A 137 16.95 -17.57 0.13
CA GLN A 137 16.71 -18.76 0.94
C GLN A 137 17.48 -18.73 2.26
N SER A 138 18.64 -18.04 2.29
CA SER A 138 19.44 -17.89 3.51
C SER A 138 18.77 -16.92 4.48
N GLU A 139 18.31 -15.77 4.00
CA GLU A 139 17.58 -14.78 4.81
C GLU A 139 16.28 -15.36 5.39
N LEU A 140 15.51 -16.10 4.57
CA LEU A 140 14.30 -16.77 5.04
C LEU A 140 14.60 -17.81 6.14
N LYS A 141 15.69 -18.58 6.01
CA LYS A 141 16.12 -19.54 7.04
C LYS A 141 16.55 -18.82 8.32
N ALA A 142 17.29 -17.72 8.20
CA ALA A 142 17.70 -16.90 9.34
C ALA A 142 16.48 -16.33 10.08
N PHE A 143 15.54 -15.73 9.36
CA PHE A 143 14.29 -15.22 9.94
C PHE A 143 13.49 -16.31 10.66
N ARG A 144 13.32 -17.49 10.02
CA ARG A 144 12.63 -18.62 10.64
C ARG A 144 13.30 -19.07 11.95
N SER A 145 14.63 -19.15 11.94
CA SER A 145 15.41 -19.58 13.10
C SER A 145 15.33 -18.57 14.23
N GLY A 146 15.53 -17.27 13.94
CA GLY A 146 15.41 -16.19 14.92
C GLY A 146 14.01 -16.11 15.52
N ARG A 147 12.98 -16.18 14.67
CA ARG A 147 11.60 -16.21 15.12
C ARG A 147 11.28 -17.42 15.99
N HIS A 148 11.76 -18.60 15.61
CA HIS A 148 11.57 -19.81 16.42
C HIS A 148 12.23 -19.65 17.79
N ALA A 149 13.46 -19.12 17.84
CA ALA A 149 14.16 -18.83 19.09
C ALA A 149 13.36 -17.87 19.98
N ILE A 150 12.87 -16.76 19.42
CA ILE A 150 12.03 -15.78 20.15
C ILE A 150 10.78 -16.45 20.70
N ARG A 151 10.01 -17.18 19.88
CA ARG A 151 8.78 -17.86 20.32
C ARG A 151 9.05 -18.91 21.38
N SER A 152 10.11 -19.71 21.21
CA SER A 152 10.49 -20.74 22.18
C SER A 152 10.82 -20.15 23.54
N ARG A 153 11.51 -18.99 23.59
CA ARG A 153 11.81 -18.28 24.84
C ARG A 153 10.54 -17.85 25.57
N PHE A 154 9.56 -17.31 24.86
CA PHE A 154 8.30 -16.86 25.45
C PHE A 154 7.36 -18.01 25.84
N LEU A 155 7.37 -19.13 25.10
CA LEU A 155 6.56 -20.30 25.42
C LEU A 155 7.02 -21.05 26.68
N VAL A 156 8.30 -20.93 27.04
CA VAL A 156 8.84 -21.46 28.30
C VAL A 156 8.38 -20.61 29.50
N GLN A 157 8.02 -19.36 29.28
CA GLN A 157 7.49 -18.45 30.29
C GLN A 157 5.95 -18.53 30.33
N GLU A 158 5.32 -18.32 31.49
CA GLU A 158 3.85 -18.28 31.60
C GLU A 158 3.20 -17.17 30.75
N THR A 159 3.99 -16.19 30.30
CA THR A 159 3.59 -15.11 29.39
C THR A 159 3.18 -15.61 28.00
N GLY A 160 3.77 -16.70 27.49
CA GLY A 160 3.43 -17.26 26.18
C GLY A 160 1.98 -17.73 26.06
N LYS A 161 1.41 -18.29 27.14
CA LYS A 161 0.00 -18.70 27.19
C LYS A 161 -0.95 -17.49 27.11
N LYS A 162 -0.62 -16.39 27.79
CA LYS A 162 -1.42 -15.15 27.74
C LYS A 162 -1.57 -14.59 26.32
N TYR A 163 -0.53 -14.67 25.48
CA TYR A 163 -0.59 -14.22 24.09
C TYR A 163 -1.40 -15.14 23.16
N LEU A 164 -1.53 -16.42 23.52
CA LEU A 164 -2.47 -17.35 22.88
C LEU A 164 -3.92 -17.08 23.37
N ASP A 165 -4.09 -16.63 24.61
CA ASP A 165 -5.37 -16.43 25.29
C ASP A 165 -6.08 -15.10 24.97
N TYR A 166 -5.40 -14.02 24.57
CA TYR A 166 -6.04 -12.80 24.03
C TYR A 166 -6.95 -13.06 22.82
N GLU A 167 -6.77 -14.23 22.24
CA GLU A 167 -7.36 -14.70 21.02
C GLU A 167 -8.54 -15.66 21.33
N ASN A 168 -8.69 -16.09 22.60
CA ASN A 168 -9.84 -16.86 23.12
C ASN A 168 -11.10 -16.00 23.37
N GLU A 169 -11.03 -14.67 23.38
CA GLU A 169 -12.23 -13.80 23.46
C GLU A 169 -13.15 -13.95 22.23
N ASP A 170 -12.60 -14.41 21.11
CA ASP A 170 -13.34 -14.71 19.88
C ASP A 170 -13.74 -16.19 19.77
N PHE A 171 -13.46 -17.01 20.80
CA PHE A 171 -13.80 -18.43 20.83
C PHE A 171 -15.33 -18.60 20.77
N GLY A 172 -15.82 -19.21 19.68
CA GLY A 172 -17.24 -19.41 19.42
C GLY A 172 -17.85 -18.45 18.38
N ASP A 173 -17.12 -17.42 17.93
CA ASP A 173 -17.55 -16.62 16.78
C ASP A 173 -17.13 -17.32 15.46
N SER A 174 -18.10 -17.92 14.78
CA SER A 174 -17.85 -18.57 13.49
C SER A 174 -17.31 -17.61 12.42
N ALA A 175 -17.44 -16.29 12.58
CA ALA A 175 -16.95 -15.29 11.62
C ALA A 175 -15.48 -14.91 11.83
N THR A 176 -14.85 -15.22 12.97
CA THR A 176 -13.46 -14.83 13.28
C THR A 176 -12.46 -15.89 12.80
N VAL A 177 -12.88 -17.15 12.63
CA VAL A 177 -12.05 -18.29 12.18
C VAL A 177 -10.73 -18.34 12.96
N TYR A 178 -10.85 -18.04 14.25
CA TYR A 178 -9.78 -17.97 15.22
C TYR A 178 -8.82 -19.17 15.18
N PRO A 179 -9.29 -20.44 15.04
CA PRO A 179 -8.40 -21.61 15.02
C PRO A 179 -7.30 -21.57 13.94
N TYR A 180 -7.48 -20.79 12.88
CA TYR A 180 -6.51 -20.68 11.79
C TYR A 180 -5.67 -19.40 11.87
N ALA A 181 -5.92 -18.49 12.83
CA ALA A 181 -5.26 -17.19 12.89
C ALA A 181 -3.73 -17.33 12.96
N GLU A 182 -3.21 -18.20 13.83
CA GLU A 182 -1.78 -18.49 13.90
C GLU A 182 -1.23 -19.09 12.59
N ALA A 183 -1.89 -20.11 12.05
CA ALA A 183 -1.46 -20.77 10.82
C ALA A 183 -1.43 -19.80 9.62
N ILE A 184 -2.47 -18.96 9.48
CA ILE A 184 -2.56 -17.94 8.42
C ILE A 184 -1.44 -16.93 8.55
N PHE A 185 -1.19 -16.42 9.76
CA PHE A 185 -0.16 -15.41 9.98
C PHE A 185 1.25 -15.96 9.73
N ASN A 186 1.52 -17.18 10.19
CA ASN A 186 2.76 -17.89 9.90
C ASN A 186 2.94 -18.13 8.40
N TYR A 187 1.86 -18.50 7.70
CA TYR A 187 1.86 -18.63 6.25
C TYR A 187 2.17 -17.29 5.57
N LEU A 188 1.52 -16.20 5.96
CA LEU A 188 1.73 -14.88 5.36
C LEU A 188 3.18 -14.40 5.52
N GLN A 189 3.76 -14.50 6.73
CA GLN A 189 5.16 -14.08 6.95
C GLN A 189 6.15 -14.94 6.15
N ASN A 190 5.91 -16.24 6.06
CA ASN A 190 6.73 -17.12 5.24
C ASN A 190 6.61 -16.78 3.75
N ARG A 191 5.39 -16.49 3.27
CA ARG A 191 5.14 -16.14 1.87
C ARG A 191 5.75 -14.81 1.50
N GLU A 192 5.67 -13.83 2.37
CA GLU A 192 6.25 -12.50 2.14
C GLU A 192 7.73 -12.58 1.82
N LEU A 193 8.48 -13.36 2.61
CA LEU A 193 9.91 -13.56 2.43
C LEU A 193 10.27 -14.56 1.32
N ALA A 194 9.42 -15.57 1.08
CA ALA A 194 9.68 -16.61 0.09
C ALA A 194 9.40 -16.17 -1.35
N VAL A 195 8.43 -15.28 -1.56
CA VAL A 195 7.97 -14.96 -2.93
C VAL A 195 9.03 -14.14 -3.65
N GLN A 196 9.43 -12.98 -3.14
CA GLN A 196 10.59 -12.20 -3.57
C GLN A 196 10.87 -11.12 -2.52
N PRO A 197 11.99 -11.15 -1.78
CA PRO A 197 12.42 -10.02 -0.95
C PRO A 197 12.85 -8.86 -1.84
N MET A 198 12.66 -7.64 -1.36
CA MET A 198 13.14 -6.45 -2.04
C MET A 198 14.54 -6.08 -1.55
N HIS A 199 15.39 -5.67 -2.47
CA HIS A 199 16.71 -5.11 -2.13
C HIS A 199 16.58 -3.64 -1.76
N ARG A 200 17.48 -3.14 -0.89
CA ARG A 200 17.51 -1.73 -0.47
C ARG A 200 17.59 -0.78 -1.66
N ASP A 201 18.47 -1.08 -2.60
CA ASP A 201 18.75 -0.24 -3.75
C ASP A 201 18.15 -0.82 -5.04
N PHE A 202 16.85 -1.11 -5.02
CA PHE A 202 16.16 -1.76 -6.15
C PHE A 202 15.93 -0.84 -7.36
N ILE A 203 16.04 0.48 -7.20
CA ILE A 203 16.09 1.43 -8.31
C ILE A 203 17.55 1.66 -8.68
N SER A 204 17.92 1.28 -9.91
CA SER A 204 19.28 1.46 -10.44
C SER A 204 19.70 2.93 -10.47
N SER A 205 20.95 3.21 -10.10
CA SER A 205 21.58 4.53 -10.22
C SER A 205 21.74 4.99 -11.67
N ASP A 206 21.84 4.04 -12.60
CA ASP A 206 22.15 4.29 -14.01
C ASP A 206 20.90 4.53 -14.87
N GLY A 207 19.71 4.39 -14.28
CA GLY A 207 18.43 4.59 -14.95
C GLY A 207 17.97 6.05 -14.95
N GLU A 208 16.96 6.38 -15.76
CA GLU A 208 16.36 7.71 -15.73
C GLU A 208 15.46 7.93 -14.51
N VAL A 209 14.84 6.85 -14.01
CA VAL A 209 13.96 6.88 -12.84
C VAL A 209 14.80 6.86 -11.56
N ASN A 210 14.49 7.73 -10.61
CA ASN A 210 15.18 7.81 -9.33
C ASN A 210 14.21 7.69 -8.14
N PRO A 211 14.71 7.44 -6.91
CA PRO A 211 13.89 7.35 -5.69
C PRO A 211 12.96 8.54 -5.46
N ARG A 212 13.40 9.76 -5.80
CA ARG A 212 12.59 10.97 -5.68
C ARG A 212 11.39 10.96 -6.62
N MET A 213 11.56 10.50 -7.86
CA MET A 213 10.45 10.34 -8.80
C MET A 213 9.42 9.33 -8.27
N ARG A 214 9.88 8.21 -7.69
CA ARG A 214 8.99 7.24 -7.03
C ARG A 214 8.18 7.91 -5.91
N TYR A 215 8.83 8.68 -5.03
CA TYR A 215 8.16 9.40 -3.96
C TYR A 215 7.04 10.34 -4.49
N ILE A 216 7.32 11.05 -5.59
CA ILE A 216 6.35 11.94 -6.25
C ILE A 216 5.19 11.14 -6.86
N LEU A 217 5.49 10.05 -7.57
CA LEU A 217 4.48 9.18 -8.19
C LEU A 217 3.56 8.57 -7.13
N ILE A 218 4.10 8.03 -6.04
CA ILE A 218 3.32 7.45 -4.95
C ILE A 218 2.43 8.49 -4.30
N ASN A 219 2.95 9.70 -4.03
CA ASN A 219 2.13 10.80 -3.52
C ASN A 219 0.92 11.07 -4.42
N TRP A 220 1.11 11.08 -5.74
CA TRP A 220 0.01 11.26 -6.70
C TRP A 220 -0.95 10.06 -6.74
N LEU A 221 -0.44 8.83 -6.70
CA LEU A 221 -1.27 7.62 -6.62
C LEU A 221 -2.15 7.58 -5.36
N VAL A 222 -1.64 8.07 -4.23
CA VAL A 222 -2.42 8.22 -2.98
C VAL A 222 -3.60 9.19 -3.19
N GLN A 223 -3.41 10.30 -3.91
CA GLN A 223 -4.50 11.23 -4.21
C GLN A 223 -5.59 10.56 -5.06
N ILE A 224 -5.19 9.79 -6.08
CA ILE A 224 -6.11 9.06 -6.95
C ILE A 224 -6.87 8.01 -6.14
N HIS A 225 -6.13 7.18 -5.39
CA HIS A 225 -6.67 6.16 -4.49
C HIS A 225 -7.75 6.73 -3.58
N HIS A 226 -7.46 7.87 -2.94
CA HIS A 226 -8.40 8.54 -2.05
C HIS A 226 -9.61 9.10 -2.80
N SER A 227 -9.42 9.71 -3.98
CA SER A 227 -10.50 10.30 -4.79
C SER A 227 -11.52 9.26 -5.28
N TYR A 228 -11.05 8.06 -5.64
CA TYR A 228 -11.92 6.94 -6.04
C TYR A 228 -12.42 6.11 -4.86
N LYS A 229 -12.08 6.50 -3.61
CA LYS A 229 -12.51 5.82 -2.38
C LYS A 229 -12.19 4.31 -2.37
N LEU A 230 -11.04 3.96 -2.94
CA LEU A 230 -10.57 2.57 -3.02
C LEU A 230 -10.20 2.04 -1.63
N GLN A 231 -10.25 0.73 -1.44
CA GLN A 231 -9.83 0.09 -0.21
C GLN A 231 -8.33 0.31 0.04
N PRO A 232 -7.87 0.46 1.29
CA PRO A 232 -6.44 0.58 1.60
C PRO A 232 -5.61 -0.57 1.04
N GLU A 233 -6.13 -1.79 1.05
CA GLU A 233 -5.51 -2.99 0.45
C GLU A 233 -5.08 -2.77 -1.00
N THR A 234 -5.90 -2.06 -1.79
CA THR A 234 -5.64 -1.70 -3.18
C THR A 234 -4.41 -0.81 -3.33
N LEU A 235 -4.21 0.13 -2.41
CA LEU A 235 -3.02 0.99 -2.42
C LEU A 235 -1.75 0.19 -2.13
N TYR A 236 -1.77 -0.63 -1.08
CA TYR A 236 -0.61 -1.44 -0.72
C TYR A 236 -0.23 -2.42 -1.84
N LEU A 237 -1.22 -3.06 -2.46
CA LEU A 237 -0.97 -3.96 -3.59
C LEU A 237 -0.45 -3.17 -4.82
N CYS A 238 -1.01 -2.00 -5.12
CA CYS A 238 -0.54 -1.13 -6.19
C CYS A 238 0.96 -0.80 -6.05
N ILE A 239 1.37 -0.34 -4.86
CA ILE A 239 2.78 0.01 -4.63
C ILE A 239 3.68 -1.24 -4.66
N ALA A 240 3.20 -2.38 -4.13
CA ALA A 240 3.96 -3.63 -4.21
C ALA A 240 4.15 -4.11 -5.66
N ILE A 241 3.15 -3.95 -6.53
CA ILE A 241 3.27 -4.26 -7.97
C ILE A 241 4.28 -3.31 -8.63
N LEU A 242 4.15 -2.00 -8.40
CA LEU A 242 5.04 -0.98 -8.93
C LEU A 242 6.50 -1.25 -8.54
N ASP A 243 6.77 -1.48 -7.27
CA ASP A 243 8.13 -1.67 -6.76
C ASP A 243 8.78 -2.93 -7.29
N ARG A 244 8.01 -4.02 -7.43
CA ARG A 244 8.48 -5.28 -8.04
C ARG A 244 8.80 -5.12 -9.52
N TYR A 245 7.99 -4.35 -10.23
CA TYR A 245 8.26 -4.01 -11.62
C TYR A 245 9.57 -3.21 -11.74
N LEU A 246 9.76 -2.20 -10.87
CA LEU A 246 10.98 -1.39 -10.83
C LEU A 246 12.21 -2.22 -10.51
N MET A 247 12.12 -3.15 -9.57
CA MET A 247 13.23 -4.04 -9.22
C MET A 247 13.79 -4.82 -10.41
N LYS A 248 12.95 -5.18 -11.40
CA LYS A 248 13.37 -5.89 -12.62
C LYS A 248 13.77 -4.96 -13.76
N HIS A 249 13.11 -3.81 -13.91
CA HIS A 249 13.18 -2.99 -15.13
C HIS A 249 13.68 -1.54 -14.94
N SER A 250 14.02 -1.12 -13.72
CA SER A 250 14.38 0.28 -13.39
C SER A 250 15.38 0.95 -14.34
N LYS A 251 16.35 0.20 -14.87
CA LYS A 251 17.41 0.71 -15.76
C LYS A 251 16.89 1.09 -17.15
N GLU A 252 15.92 0.36 -17.67
CA GLU A 252 15.38 0.51 -19.03
C GLU A 252 14.22 1.53 -19.07
N LEU A 253 13.74 1.95 -17.90
CA LEU A 253 12.58 2.81 -17.80
C LEU A 253 12.90 4.28 -18.06
N THR A 254 12.14 4.85 -18.98
CA THR A 254 12.12 6.28 -19.26
C THR A 254 11.15 7.01 -18.34
N LYS A 255 11.44 8.29 -18.06
CA LYS A 255 10.57 9.12 -17.21
C LYS A 255 9.16 9.28 -17.77
N ASP A 256 9.04 9.34 -19.10
CA ASP A 256 7.78 9.56 -19.82
C ASP A 256 6.76 8.41 -19.57
N CYS A 257 7.23 7.17 -19.40
CA CYS A 257 6.36 6.00 -19.19
C CYS A 257 6.14 5.67 -17.70
N PHE A 258 6.81 6.36 -16.78
CA PHE A 258 6.74 6.06 -15.34
C PHE A 258 5.33 6.29 -14.76
N GLN A 259 4.63 7.32 -15.23
CA GLN A 259 3.24 7.58 -14.83
C GLN A 259 2.28 6.49 -15.34
N LEU A 260 2.51 5.98 -16.56
CA LEU A 260 1.72 4.90 -17.16
C LEU A 260 1.83 3.63 -16.32
N ILE A 261 3.05 3.27 -15.90
CA ILE A 261 3.31 2.11 -15.04
C ILE A 261 2.59 2.26 -13.69
N GLY A 262 2.64 3.45 -13.08
CA GLY A 262 1.92 3.71 -11.83
C GLY A 262 0.41 3.51 -11.95
N ILE A 263 -0.20 4.02 -13.02
CA ILE A 263 -1.64 3.88 -13.26
C ILE A 263 -2.03 2.45 -13.61
N ALA A 264 -1.25 1.78 -14.46
CA ALA A 264 -1.48 0.37 -14.78
C ALA A 264 -1.36 -0.51 -13.53
N SER A 265 -0.40 -0.23 -12.63
CA SER A 265 -0.27 -0.92 -11.34
C SER A 265 -1.50 -0.73 -10.46
N LEU A 266 -2.03 0.50 -10.38
CA LEU A 266 -3.27 0.78 -9.64
C LEU A 266 -4.48 0.11 -10.27
N PHE A 267 -4.56 0.06 -11.60
CA PHE A 267 -5.62 -0.63 -12.33
C PHE A 267 -5.61 -2.14 -12.07
N ILE A 268 -4.43 -2.78 -12.11
CA ILE A 268 -4.26 -4.20 -11.76
C ILE A 268 -4.71 -4.44 -10.31
N ALA A 269 -4.23 -3.62 -9.37
CA ALA A 269 -4.58 -3.77 -7.95
C ALA A 269 -6.08 -3.59 -7.72
N ALA A 270 -6.71 -2.60 -8.35
CA ALA A 270 -8.14 -2.36 -8.23
C ALA A 270 -8.96 -3.55 -8.74
N LYS A 271 -8.60 -4.13 -9.90
CA LYS A 271 -9.27 -5.33 -10.42
C LYS A 271 -9.12 -6.55 -9.51
N PHE A 272 -8.07 -6.59 -8.69
CA PHE A 272 -7.80 -7.70 -7.79
C PHE A 272 -8.49 -7.55 -6.41
N GLU A 273 -8.56 -6.34 -5.87
CA GLU A 273 -9.10 -6.06 -4.52
C GLU A 273 -10.56 -5.61 -4.50
N GLU A 274 -10.96 -4.78 -5.47
CA GLU A 274 -12.24 -4.10 -5.41
C GLU A 274 -13.37 -5.02 -5.85
N MET A 275 -14.51 -4.92 -5.16
CA MET A 275 -15.72 -5.59 -5.62
C MET A 275 -16.23 -4.99 -6.94
N TYR A 276 -16.04 -3.67 -7.09
CA TYR A 276 -16.43 -2.89 -8.25
C TYR A 276 -15.26 -1.97 -8.63
N PRO A 277 -14.26 -2.46 -9.38
CA PRO A 277 -13.14 -1.63 -9.79
C PRO A 277 -13.59 -0.51 -10.75
N PRO A 278 -12.91 0.66 -10.77
CA PRO A 278 -13.16 1.69 -11.77
C PRO A 278 -12.89 1.18 -13.20
N ASP A 279 -13.57 1.75 -14.18
CA ASP A 279 -13.36 1.37 -15.58
C ASP A 279 -12.03 1.94 -16.08
N ILE A 280 -11.45 1.32 -17.10
CA ILE A 280 -10.22 1.81 -17.74
C ILE A 280 -10.39 3.25 -18.25
N SER A 281 -11.62 3.65 -18.61
CA SER A 281 -11.97 5.02 -18.99
C SER A 281 -11.69 6.03 -17.87
N ASP A 282 -11.91 5.65 -16.61
CA ASP A 282 -11.66 6.52 -15.46
C ASP A 282 -10.16 6.78 -15.30
N PHE A 283 -9.33 5.76 -15.52
CA PHE A 283 -7.87 5.87 -15.48
C PHE A 283 -7.30 6.69 -16.66
N THR A 284 -7.91 6.65 -17.84
CA THR A 284 -7.56 7.59 -18.92
C THR A 284 -7.95 9.03 -18.57
N ALA A 285 -9.08 9.23 -17.87
CA ALA A 285 -9.53 10.56 -17.49
C ALA A 285 -8.63 11.20 -16.40
N VAL A 286 -8.20 10.42 -15.39
CA VAL A 286 -7.35 10.94 -14.30
C VAL A 286 -5.93 11.29 -14.77
N THR A 287 -5.47 10.68 -15.85
CA THR A 287 -4.21 11.02 -16.54
C THR A 287 -4.38 12.20 -17.52
N HIS A 288 -5.54 12.87 -17.52
CA HIS A 288 -5.90 13.92 -18.47
C HIS A 288 -5.76 13.48 -19.94
N ASN A 289 -6.05 12.21 -20.22
CA ASN A 289 -5.89 11.56 -21.52
C ASN A 289 -4.45 11.64 -22.07
N ALA A 290 -3.44 11.65 -21.18
CA ALA A 290 -2.05 11.50 -21.59
C ALA A 290 -1.78 10.11 -22.18
N PHE A 291 -2.56 9.10 -21.76
CA PHE A 291 -2.49 7.72 -22.23
C PHE A 291 -3.86 7.24 -22.69
N ASN A 292 -3.88 6.43 -23.74
CA ASN A 292 -5.08 5.80 -24.25
C ASN A 292 -5.34 4.46 -23.54
N LYS A 293 -6.56 3.92 -23.74
CA LYS A 293 -6.95 2.61 -23.18
C LYS A 293 -6.05 1.48 -23.69
N SER A 294 -5.53 1.57 -24.91
CA SER A 294 -4.55 0.62 -25.46
C SER A 294 -3.27 0.60 -24.64
N ASP A 295 -2.76 1.77 -24.30
CA ASP A 295 -1.46 1.95 -23.64
C ASP A 295 -1.51 1.37 -22.23
N ILE A 296 -2.61 1.63 -21.51
CA ILE A 296 -2.86 1.05 -20.19
C ILE A 296 -2.99 -0.47 -20.26
N ARG A 297 -3.67 -1.04 -21.28
CA ARG A 297 -3.79 -2.50 -21.45
C ARG A 297 -2.46 -3.17 -21.77
N ASN A 298 -1.68 -2.56 -22.66
CA ASN A 298 -0.37 -3.09 -23.04
C ASN A 298 0.57 -3.05 -21.83
N CYS A 299 0.63 -1.91 -21.13
CA CYS A 299 1.42 -1.78 -19.91
C CYS A 299 0.97 -2.76 -18.82
N GLU A 300 -0.33 -2.98 -18.65
CA GLU A 300 -0.84 -4.01 -17.75
C GLU A 300 -0.32 -5.41 -18.09
N GLN A 301 -0.32 -5.79 -19.37
CA GLN A 301 0.19 -7.10 -19.79
C GLN A 301 1.68 -7.23 -19.50
N THR A 302 2.48 -6.22 -19.85
CA THR A 302 3.92 -6.15 -19.57
C THR A 302 4.20 -6.31 -18.07
N ILE A 303 3.48 -5.56 -17.22
CA ILE A 303 3.64 -5.64 -15.77
C ILE A 303 3.30 -7.05 -15.28
N LEU A 304 2.13 -7.60 -15.65
CA LEU A 304 1.70 -8.92 -15.21
C LEU A 304 2.66 -10.04 -15.63
N GLN A 305 3.17 -9.98 -16.86
CA GLN A 305 4.19 -10.91 -17.35
C GLN A 305 5.49 -10.78 -16.55
N SER A 306 5.97 -9.55 -16.32
CA SER A 306 7.22 -9.33 -15.59
C SER A 306 7.18 -9.83 -14.15
N ILE A 307 6.01 -9.85 -13.49
CA ILE A 307 5.85 -10.34 -12.11
C ILE A 307 5.30 -11.77 -12.04
N ASP A 308 5.32 -12.50 -13.16
CA ASP A 308 4.88 -13.89 -13.26
C ASP A 308 3.42 -14.10 -12.79
N PHE A 309 2.57 -13.07 -12.99
CA PHE A 309 1.19 -13.00 -12.49
C PHE A 309 1.05 -13.17 -10.97
N TYR A 310 2.13 -13.01 -10.21
CA TYR A 310 2.11 -13.17 -8.77
C TYR A 310 1.57 -11.92 -8.08
N LEU A 311 0.27 -11.94 -7.76
CA LEU A 311 -0.44 -10.84 -7.07
C LEU A 311 -0.81 -11.16 -5.61
N SER A 312 -0.61 -12.40 -5.16
CA SER A 312 -0.96 -12.85 -3.79
C SER A 312 0.10 -12.42 -2.77
N ILE A 313 0.33 -11.12 -2.66
CA ILE A 313 1.32 -10.48 -1.80
C ILE A 313 0.68 -10.21 -0.43
N PRO A 314 1.27 -10.66 0.68
CA PRO A 314 0.81 -10.30 2.03
C PRO A 314 0.79 -8.78 2.22
N ILE A 315 -0.36 -8.25 2.66
CA ILE A 315 -0.55 -6.81 2.82
C ILE A 315 -0.18 -6.40 4.25
N PRO A 316 0.62 -5.32 4.45
CA PRO A 316 1.09 -4.89 5.77
C PRO A 316 -0.03 -4.68 6.82
N LEU A 317 -1.21 -4.24 6.37
CA LEU A 317 -2.39 -4.03 7.23
C LEU A 317 -2.88 -5.29 7.97
N VAL A 318 -2.63 -6.48 7.42
CA VAL A 318 -3.01 -7.73 8.10
C VAL A 318 -2.18 -7.92 9.36
N TYR A 319 -0.88 -7.63 9.29
CA TYR A 319 0.02 -7.70 10.44
C TYR A 319 -0.31 -6.64 11.47
N LEU A 320 -0.50 -5.38 11.03
CA LEU A 320 -0.82 -4.28 11.93
C LEU A 320 -2.08 -4.56 12.76
N ARG A 321 -3.14 -5.10 12.15
CA ARG A 321 -4.38 -5.43 12.87
C ARG A 321 -4.17 -6.44 13.99
N ARG A 322 -3.41 -7.51 13.74
CA ARG A 322 -3.14 -8.52 14.77
C ARG A 322 -2.24 -7.96 15.87
N LEU A 323 -1.20 -7.23 15.49
CA LEU A 323 -0.28 -6.60 16.44
C LEU A 323 -0.98 -5.55 17.31
N SER A 324 -1.85 -4.72 16.74
CA SER A 324 -2.64 -3.74 17.50
C SER A 324 -3.56 -4.39 18.53
N ARG A 325 -4.19 -5.52 18.21
CA ARG A 325 -4.99 -6.29 19.18
C ARG A 325 -4.13 -6.83 20.31
N ALA A 326 -2.97 -7.40 19.99
CA ALA A 326 -2.11 -8.04 20.98
C ALA A 326 -1.47 -7.08 22.00
N VAL A 327 -1.49 -5.78 21.72
CA VAL A 327 -0.96 -4.73 22.59
C VAL A 327 -2.05 -3.82 23.16
N ASP A 328 -3.32 -4.22 23.01
CA ASP A 328 -4.50 -3.46 23.45
C ASP A 328 -4.49 -2.01 22.93
N ALA A 329 -4.13 -1.82 21.66
CA ALA A 329 -4.04 -0.50 21.05
C ALA A 329 -5.42 0.17 20.97
N ASP A 330 -5.52 1.37 21.51
CA ASP A 330 -6.73 2.19 21.39
C ASP A 330 -6.95 2.67 19.95
N ARG A 331 -8.12 3.28 19.69
CA ARG A 331 -8.47 3.78 18.36
C ARG A 331 -7.44 4.78 17.84
N THR A 332 -6.92 5.65 18.70
CA THR A 332 -5.97 6.69 18.32
C THR A 332 -4.64 6.08 17.92
N MET A 333 -4.07 5.19 18.73
CA MET A 333 -2.83 4.48 18.44
C MET A 333 -2.97 3.62 17.17
N HIS A 334 -4.08 2.90 16.99
CA HIS A 334 -4.27 2.12 15.76
C HIS A 334 -4.37 3.02 14.51
N ASN A 335 -5.08 4.15 14.59
CA ASN A 335 -5.17 5.10 13.47
C ASN A 335 -3.83 5.77 13.17
N LEU A 336 -3.08 6.15 14.19
CA LEU A 336 -1.74 6.73 14.05
C LEU A 336 -0.77 5.72 13.45
N ALA A 337 -0.82 4.46 13.89
CA ALA A 337 -0.03 3.38 13.27
C ALA A 337 -0.39 3.16 11.79
N LYS A 338 -1.67 3.29 11.39
CA LYS A 338 -2.06 3.23 9.95
C LYS A 338 -1.49 4.40 9.15
N TYR A 339 -1.50 5.61 9.70
CA TYR A 339 -0.88 6.78 9.09
C TYR A 339 0.62 6.56 8.84
N LEU A 340 1.33 6.15 9.90
CA LEU A 340 2.77 5.85 9.84
C LEU A 340 3.07 4.70 8.88
N LEU A 341 2.23 3.66 8.85
CA LEU A 341 2.37 2.54 7.93
C LEU A 341 2.26 2.97 6.46
N GLU A 342 1.36 3.90 6.12
CA GLU A 342 1.30 4.45 4.76
C GLU A 342 2.52 5.31 4.41
N LEU A 343 3.15 5.98 5.38
CA LEU A 343 4.42 6.67 5.12
C LEU A 343 5.54 5.68 4.76
N THR A 344 5.55 4.47 5.33
CA THR A 344 6.57 3.46 5.02
C THR A 344 6.58 3.01 3.56
N ILE A 345 5.42 3.05 2.87
CA ILE A 345 5.36 2.70 1.44
C ILE A 345 5.78 3.85 0.55
N GLN A 346 5.64 5.09 1.01
CA GLN A 346 6.07 6.28 0.27
C GLN A 346 7.57 6.50 0.38
N GLU A 347 8.17 6.25 1.55
CA GLU A 347 9.60 6.40 1.78
C GLU A 347 10.40 5.31 1.06
N TYR A 348 11.40 5.71 0.27
CA TYR A 348 12.22 4.76 -0.49
C TYR A 348 13.09 3.89 0.43
N ASP A 349 13.69 4.49 1.46
CA ASP A 349 14.59 3.80 2.38
C ASP A 349 13.87 2.71 3.21
N LEU A 350 12.53 2.76 3.28
CA LEU A 350 11.70 1.75 3.93
C LEU A 350 10.98 0.82 2.93
N ALA A 351 11.07 1.11 1.63
CA ALA A 351 10.39 0.39 0.57
C ALA A 351 10.93 -1.02 0.33
N HIS A 352 12.10 -1.36 0.87
CA HIS A 352 12.64 -2.72 0.82
C HIS A 352 12.14 -3.62 1.97
N LEU A 353 11.66 -3.01 3.07
CA LEU A 353 11.25 -3.75 4.27
C LEU A 353 10.03 -4.63 4.00
N SER A 354 9.96 -5.79 4.67
CA SER A 354 8.76 -6.62 4.67
C SER A 354 7.57 -5.85 5.27
N GLY A 355 6.37 -6.14 4.81
CA GLY A 355 5.13 -5.64 5.35
C GLY A 355 4.94 -5.98 6.84
N ASN A 356 5.41 -7.14 7.29
CA ASN A 356 5.46 -7.45 8.72
C ASN A 356 6.36 -6.45 9.47
N MET A 357 7.58 -6.20 8.98
CA MET A 357 8.51 -5.24 9.61
C MET A 357 7.94 -3.82 9.61
N ARG A 358 7.38 -3.36 8.48
CA ARG A 358 6.72 -2.05 8.38
C ARG A 358 5.61 -1.88 9.40
N ALA A 359 4.78 -2.91 9.59
CA ALA A 359 3.69 -2.88 10.56
C ALA A 359 4.19 -2.77 12.01
N VAL A 360 5.25 -3.50 12.35
CA VAL A 360 5.89 -3.44 13.68
C VAL A 360 6.50 -2.07 13.93
N VAL A 361 7.28 -1.56 12.99
CA VAL A 361 7.93 -0.25 13.09
C VAL A 361 6.89 0.87 13.25
N ALA A 362 5.83 0.85 12.43
CA ALA A 362 4.75 1.84 12.51
C ALA A 362 3.98 1.78 13.84
N LEU A 363 3.70 0.56 14.34
CA LEU A 363 3.02 0.39 15.64
C LEU A 363 3.93 0.81 16.80
N CYS A 364 5.21 0.45 16.77
CA CYS A 364 6.18 0.81 17.80
C CYS A 364 6.33 2.33 17.91
N LEU A 365 6.47 3.03 16.78
CA LEU A 365 6.52 4.49 16.76
C LEU A 365 5.22 5.10 17.25
N SER A 366 4.06 4.56 16.84
CA SER A 366 2.77 5.03 17.34
C SER A 366 2.65 4.88 18.85
N ARG A 367 3.14 3.77 19.42
CA ARG A 367 3.14 3.51 20.87
C ARG A 367 4.05 4.47 21.62
N ALA A 368 5.26 4.68 21.13
CA ALA A 368 6.20 5.64 21.71
C ALA A 368 5.60 7.05 21.81
N LEU A 369 4.88 7.49 20.77
CA LEU A 369 4.20 8.78 20.75
C LEU A 369 2.99 8.85 21.68
N CYS A 370 2.19 7.77 21.77
CA CYS A 370 1.05 7.72 22.68
C CYS A 370 1.48 7.67 24.15
N PHE A 371 2.57 6.97 24.47
CA PHE A 371 3.15 6.89 25.82
C PHE A 371 4.10 8.03 26.15
N GLN A 372 4.41 8.88 25.18
CA GLN A 372 5.31 10.02 25.33
C GLN A 372 6.71 9.65 25.84
N THR A 373 7.23 8.50 25.40
CA THR A 373 8.55 7.99 25.80
C THR A 373 9.53 8.00 24.62
N SER A 374 10.75 8.48 24.87
CA SER A 374 11.88 8.40 23.94
C SER A 374 12.62 7.07 24.03
N ASN A 375 12.41 6.33 25.13
CA ASN A 375 13.00 5.01 25.30
C ASN A 375 12.14 3.96 24.59
N LEU A 376 12.72 3.34 23.57
CA LEU A 376 12.03 2.33 22.77
C LEU A 376 11.66 1.08 23.58
N GLU A 377 12.39 0.76 24.64
CA GLU A 377 12.08 -0.38 25.52
C GLU A 377 10.71 -0.23 26.19
N ASP A 378 10.33 1.01 26.55
CA ASP A 378 9.05 1.30 27.19
C ASP A 378 7.88 1.23 26.19
N ALA A 379 8.15 1.54 24.91
CA ALA A 379 7.18 1.43 23.84
C ALA A 379 7.04 -0.01 23.31
N TRP A 380 8.10 -0.81 23.44
CA TRP A 380 8.16 -2.19 23.00
C TRP A 380 7.29 -3.09 23.88
N SER A 381 6.81 -4.19 23.31
CA SER A 381 6.01 -5.18 24.03
C SER A 381 6.45 -6.58 23.63
N ASP A 382 6.55 -7.47 24.61
CA ASP A 382 6.82 -8.90 24.41
C ASP A 382 5.82 -9.54 23.43
N ALA A 383 4.56 -9.08 23.41
CA ALA A 383 3.55 -9.52 22.45
C ALA A 383 3.96 -9.22 21.00
N MET A 384 4.54 -8.03 20.76
CA MET A 384 5.02 -7.63 19.45
C MET A 384 6.19 -8.51 19.02
N SER A 385 7.14 -8.78 19.91
CA SER A 385 8.26 -9.67 19.62
C SER A 385 7.80 -11.10 19.31
N TYR A 386 6.91 -11.65 20.13
CA TYR A 386 6.36 -12.99 19.97
C TYR A 386 5.64 -13.19 18.62
N LEU A 387 4.77 -12.23 18.24
CA LEU A 387 4.01 -12.31 17.00
C LEU A 387 4.88 -12.05 15.79
N SER A 388 5.56 -10.90 15.78
CA SER A 388 6.31 -10.45 14.60
C SER A 388 7.56 -11.27 14.32
N GLY A 389 8.20 -11.81 15.36
CA GLY A 389 9.50 -12.48 15.27
C GLY A 389 10.68 -11.53 15.15
N TYR A 390 10.51 -10.25 15.49
CA TYR A 390 11.59 -9.25 15.53
C TYR A 390 11.93 -8.82 16.96
N THR A 391 13.10 -8.24 17.14
CA THR A 391 13.53 -7.58 18.37
C THR A 391 13.47 -6.06 18.27
N VAL A 392 13.54 -5.38 19.42
CA VAL A 392 13.58 -3.91 19.48
C VAL A 392 14.80 -3.33 18.74
N ASP A 393 15.93 -4.03 18.77
CA ASP A 393 17.17 -3.58 18.11
C ASP A 393 17.05 -3.58 16.59
N GLU A 394 16.37 -4.58 16.00
CA GLU A 394 16.11 -4.64 14.56
C GLU A 394 15.20 -3.50 14.10
N VAL A 395 14.31 -3.03 14.97
CA VAL A 395 13.30 -1.99 14.69
C VAL A 395 13.87 -0.58 14.81
N ARG A 396 14.93 -0.37 15.61
CA ARG A 396 15.48 0.94 15.96
C ARG A 396 15.83 1.78 14.74
N GLU A 397 16.59 1.24 13.78
CA GLU A 397 17.03 1.99 12.60
C GLU A 397 15.87 2.34 11.64
N PRO A 398 15.01 1.37 11.21
CA PRO A 398 13.81 1.69 10.45
C PRO A 398 12.88 2.70 11.14
N LEU A 399 12.78 2.64 12.47
CA LEU A 399 11.95 3.56 13.25
C LEU A 399 12.47 4.99 13.17
N LYS A 400 13.78 5.21 13.26
CA LYS A 400 14.39 6.54 13.08
C LYS A 400 14.08 7.12 11.70
N ILE A 401 14.24 6.31 10.64
CA ILE A 401 13.93 6.72 9.27
C ILE A 401 12.45 7.09 9.14
N LEU A 402 11.54 6.29 9.72
CA LEU A 402 10.12 6.58 9.72
C LEU A 402 9.78 7.84 10.53
N ALA A 403 10.42 8.06 11.67
CA ALA A 403 10.25 9.25 12.48
C ALA A 403 10.70 10.51 11.71
N ARG A 404 11.84 10.47 11.01
CA ARG A 404 12.28 11.54 10.10
C ARG A 404 11.25 11.78 8.99
N ALA A 405 10.73 10.71 8.36
CA ALA A 405 9.72 10.82 7.32
C ALA A 405 8.43 11.47 7.83
N ALA A 406 7.95 11.07 9.01
CA ALA A 406 6.79 11.67 9.66
C ALA A 406 7.03 13.14 10.05
N TYR A 407 8.20 13.46 10.61
CA TYR A 407 8.57 14.81 10.98
C TYR A 407 8.57 15.76 9.77
N ARG A 408 9.12 15.31 8.62
CA ARG A 408 9.10 16.08 7.35
C ARG A 408 7.69 16.42 6.88
N GLN A 409 6.67 15.65 7.25
CA GLN A 409 5.28 15.96 6.90
C GLN A 409 4.73 17.17 7.66
N ASN A 410 5.39 17.66 8.72
CA ASN A 410 4.97 18.87 9.41
C ASN A 410 5.20 20.13 8.55
N SER A 411 6.33 20.18 7.83
CA SER A 411 6.70 21.30 6.97
C SER A 411 5.81 21.39 5.73
N PRO A 412 5.39 22.60 5.31
CA PRO A 412 4.57 22.77 4.12
C PRO A 412 5.32 22.24 2.89
N SER A 413 4.70 21.30 2.18
CA SER A 413 5.28 20.65 1.01
C SER A 413 4.19 20.29 0.01
N LYS A 414 4.55 20.23 -1.28
CA LYS A 414 3.66 19.79 -2.36
C LYS A 414 3.29 18.30 -2.26
N TYR A 415 4.09 17.51 -1.54
CA TYR A 415 4.01 16.05 -1.52
C TYR A 415 3.51 15.52 -0.17
N ARG A 416 2.30 15.95 0.22
CA ARG A 416 1.64 15.68 1.51
C ARG A 416 0.33 14.91 1.38
N ALA A 417 0.14 14.11 0.33
CA ALA A 417 -1.13 13.43 0.07
C ALA A 417 -1.58 12.52 1.23
N ILE A 418 -0.64 11.80 1.84
CA ILE A 418 -0.92 10.93 3.00
C ILE A 418 -1.29 11.77 4.23
N PHE A 419 -0.56 12.86 4.49
CA PHE A 419 -0.88 13.79 5.56
C PHE A 419 -2.31 14.36 5.39
N GLU A 420 -2.66 14.83 4.19
CA GLU A 420 -4.00 15.37 3.90
C GLU A 420 -5.09 14.31 4.10
N LYS A 421 -4.86 13.07 3.65
CA LYS A 421 -5.78 11.95 3.85
C LYS A 421 -6.07 11.68 5.33
N TYR A 422 -5.04 11.66 6.18
CA TYR A 422 -5.15 11.36 7.61
C TYR A 422 -5.43 12.58 8.50
N ARG A 423 -5.46 13.79 7.92
CA ARG A 423 -5.92 15.02 8.58
C ARG A 423 -7.45 15.10 8.67
N LEU A 424 -8.18 14.38 7.81
CA LEU A 424 -9.65 14.44 7.76
C LEU A 424 -10.28 13.74 9.00
N ASP A 425 -11.38 14.31 9.52
CA ASP A 425 -11.98 13.91 10.80
C ASP A 425 -12.81 12.61 10.71
N ASP A 426 -13.60 12.45 9.65
CA ASP A 426 -14.70 11.49 9.58
C ASP A 426 -14.32 10.00 9.73
N PHE A 427 -13.05 9.63 9.50
CA PHE A 427 -12.61 8.23 9.57
C PHE A 427 -11.28 8.00 10.30
N TYR A 428 -10.33 8.92 10.16
CA TYR A 428 -8.96 8.73 10.65
C TYR A 428 -8.70 9.40 12.01
N GLY A 429 -9.63 10.18 12.54
CA GLY A 429 -9.48 10.82 13.85
C GLY A 429 -8.40 11.90 13.88
N ARG A 430 -8.11 12.53 12.74
CA ARG A 430 -7.12 13.64 12.61
C ARG A 430 -5.73 13.32 13.15
N VAL A 431 -5.32 12.05 13.10
CA VAL A 431 -4.05 11.58 13.67
C VAL A 431 -2.82 12.26 13.05
N ALA A 432 -2.90 12.71 11.81
CA ALA A 432 -1.80 13.44 11.16
C ALA A 432 -1.54 14.82 11.77
N THR A 433 -2.51 15.42 12.47
CA THR A 433 -2.38 16.74 13.13
C THR A 433 -2.09 16.65 14.62
N LEU A 434 -1.84 15.46 15.14
CA LEU A 434 -1.54 15.25 16.55
C LEU A 434 -0.30 16.07 16.96
N PRO A 435 -0.36 16.82 18.08
CA PRO A 435 0.77 17.64 18.54
C PRO A 435 2.01 16.80 18.86
N GLN A 436 1.83 15.53 19.21
CA GLN A 436 2.91 14.57 19.45
C GLN A 436 3.84 14.43 18.22
N LEU A 437 3.31 14.56 17.00
CA LEU A 437 4.12 14.49 15.77
C LEU A 437 5.02 15.71 15.57
N ARG A 438 4.80 16.80 16.32
CA ARG A 438 5.56 18.06 16.29
C ARG A 438 6.36 18.29 17.58
N SER A 439 6.41 17.29 18.45
CA SER A 439 7.04 17.43 19.76
C SER A 439 8.54 17.19 19.69
N CYS A 440 9.27 17.70 20.69
CA CYS A 440 10.70 17.40 20.89
C CYS A 440 10.98 15.89 21.04
N LEU A 441 9.98 15.12 21.47
CA LEU A 441 10.04 13.66 21.48
C LEU A 441 10.22 13.10 20.06
N MET A 442 9.48 13.62 19.06
CA MET A 442 9.62 13.19 17.68
C MET A 442 11.01 13.52 17.13
N GLU A 443 11.57 14.68 17.48
CA GLU A 443 12.93 15.06 17.10
C GLU A 443 13.98 14.10 17.68
N THR A 444 13.81 13.71 18.94
CA THR A 444 14.67 12.73 19.62
C THR A 444 14.57 11.36 18.98
N LEU A 445 13.35 10.88 18.70
CA LEU A 445 13.11 9.59 18.03
C LEU A 445 13.62 9.58 16.58
N ALA A 446 13.59 10.72 15.91
CA ALA A 446 14.13 10.90 14.57
C ALA A 446 15.67 11.09 14.56
N ASP A 447 16.30 11.18 15.73
CA ASP A 447 17.74 11.46 15.88
C ASP A 447 18.16 12.68 15.04
N LEU A 448 17.38 13.76 15.16
CA LEU A 448 17.67 15.03 14.51
C LEU A 448 18.66 15.79 15.36
N LYS A 449 19.88 15.97 14.84
CA LYS A 449 20.84 16.92 15.42
C LYS A 449 20.53 18.29 14.85
N PHE A 450 20.21 19.23 15.73
CA PHE A 450 20.11 20.64 15.38
C PHE A 450 21.44 21.31 15.71
N ASP A 451 21.98 22.09 14.78
CA ASP A 451 23.11 22.97 15.10
C ASP A 451 22.63 24.13 15.98
N SER A 452 23.57 24.86 16.60
CA SER A 452 23.30 26.00 17.50
C SER A 452 22.40 27.10 16.91
N ASP A 453 22.21 27.09 15.59
CA ASP A 453 21.38 28.04 14.84
C ASP A 453 20.00 27.47 14.43
N GLY A 454 19.64 26.24 14.84
CA GLY A 454 18.31 25.65 14.64
C GLY A 454 18.04 25.05 13.25
N GLU A 455 19.06 24.91 12.40
CA GLU A 455 18.94 24.21 11.12
C GLU A 455 19.12 22.69 11.28
N LEU A 456 18.33 21.90 10.54
CA LEU A 456 18.42 20.44 10.50
C LEU A 456 19.73 20.04 9.81
N ASN A 457 20.61 19.36 10.53
CA ASN A 457 21.80 18.75 9.92
C ASN A 457 21.37 17.53 9.09
N THR A 458 21.26 17.71 7.77
CA THR A 458 21.08 16.61 6.82
C THR A 458 22.44 15.99 6.53
N ALA A 459 22.85 15.01 7.33
CA ALA A 459 23.90 14.05 6.96
C ALA A 459 23.27 12.83 6.30
#